data_AF-A0A3R9LSW0-F1
#
_entry.id   AF-A0A3R9LSW0-F1
#
_cell.length_a   1.000
_cell.length_b   1.000
_cell.length_c   1.000
_cell.angle_alpha   90.00
_cell.angle_beta   90.00
_cell.angle_gamma   90.00
#
_symmetry.space_group_name_H-M   'P 1'
#
loop_
_entity.id
_entity.type
_entity.pdbx_description
1 polymer ?
#
loop_
_entity_poly.entity_id
_entity_poly.type
_entity_poly.pdbx_seq_one_letter_code
_entity_poly.pdbx_strand_id
1 'polypeptide(L)'
;MHYKRIELKVTNQGIHERKIFQGVKIFSRSKLSKDQKSILTQKIYLTPKQNIVYYQRTDVNYDQNWHHKKDYYELTYGQLDRETVFKVCQDFDELSPFLENELLEKLKEKQSAGKFFEKLDI
;
A
#
# COMPACT_ATOMS: atom_id res chain seq x y z
N MET A 1 19.58 7.27 -9.62
CA MET A 1 18.33 6.65 -9.12
C MET A 1 17.37 6.49 -10.27
N HIS A 2 16.83 5.29 -10.53
CA HIS A 2 15.87 5.09 -11.60
C HIS A 2 14.44 5.07 -11.03
N TYR A 3 13.84 6.25 -10.97
CA TYR A 3 12.45 6.41 -10.58
C TYR A 3 11.53 5.91 -11.69
N LYS A 4 10.52 5.12 -11.32
CA LYS A 4 9.53 4.59 -12.27
C LYS A 4 8.24 5.39 -12.16
N ARG A 5 7.50 5.47 -13.25
CA ARG A 5 6.12 5.93 -13.22
C ARG A 5 5.29 4.93 -12.43
N ILE A 6 4.66 5.38 -11.36
CA ILE A 6 3.75 4.63 -10.51
C ILE A 6 2.33 5.13 -10.78
N GLU A 7 1.40 4.19 -10.96
CA GLU A 7 -0.03 4.47 -11.11
C GLU A 7 -0.80 3.67 -10.06
N LEU A 8 -1.53 4.37 -9.19
CA LEU A 8 -2.31 3.77 -8.12
C LEU A 8 -3.79 4.11 -8.32
N LYS A 9 -4.64 3.07 -8.25
CA LYS A 9 -6.09 3.24 -8.19
C LYS A 9 -6.48 3.55 -6.76
N VAL A 10 -7.17 4.67 -6.57
CA VAL A 10 -7.65 5.17 -5.29
C VAL A 10 -9.16 5.23 -5.36
N THR A 11 -9.84 4.72 -4.35
CA THR A 11 -11.27 4.87 -4.17
C THR A 11 -11.51 5.60 -2.85
N ASN A 12 -12.25 6.68 -2.89
CA ASN A 12 -12.63 7.47 -1.72
C ASN A 12 -14.12 7.78 -1.81
N GLN A 13 -14.92 7.30 -0.85
CA GLN A 13 -16.37 7.50 -0.83
C GLN A 13 -17.05 7.14 -2.17
N GLY A 14 -16.70 5.98 -2.74
CA GLY A 14 -17.21 5.53 -4.04
C GLY A 14 -16.61 6.22 -5.27
N ILE A 15 -15.82 7.29 -5.11
CA ILE A 15 -15.18 7.98 -6.23
C ILE A 15 -13.89 7.28 -6.60
N HIS A 16 -13.80 6.78 -7.84
CA HIS A 16 -12.62 6.14 -8.38
C HIS A 16 -11.67 7.15 -9.05
N GLU A 17 -10.45 7.23 -8.53
CA GLU A 17 -9.39 8.08 -9.03
C GLU A 17 -8.12 7.29 -9.40
N ARG A 18 -7.26 7.92 -10.19
CA ARG A 18 -5.91 7.43 -10.46
C ARG A 18 -4.90 8.47 -9.98
N LYS A 19 -4.00 8.08 -9.08
CA LYS A 19 -2.85 8.88 -8.68
C LYS A 19 -1.64 8.42 -9.48
N ILE A 20 -1.00 9.35 -10.20
CA ILE A 20 0.16 9.09 -11.06
C ILE A 20 1.32 9.94 -10.57
N PHE A 21 2.47 9.32 -10.31
CA PHE A 21 3.67 10.01 -9.85
C PHE A 21 4.93 9.21 -10.21
N GLN A 22 6.10 9.83 -10.07
CA GLN A 22 7.38 9.12 -10.17
C GLN A 22 7.85 8.71 -8.77
N GLY A 23 8.31 7.47 -8.63
CA GLY A 23 8.80 6.98 -7.36
C GLY A 23 9.51 5.64 -7.45
N VAL A 24 10.05 5.23 -6.31
CA VAL A 24 10.63 3.91 -6.08
C VAL A 24 9.93 3.27 -4.90
N LYS A 25 9.50 2.02 -5.04
CA LYS A 25 8.84 1.28 -3.97
C LYS A 25 9.88 0.82 -2.96
N ILE A 26 9.77 1.27 -1.71
CA ILE A 26 10.70 0.94 -0.62
C ILE A 26 10.13 -0.08 0.36
N PHE A 27 8.80 -0.23 0.36
CA PHE A 27 8.11 -1.20 1.21
C PHE A 27 6.85 -1.72 0.51
N SER A 28 6.54 -2.99 0.72
CA SER A 28 5.31 -3.62 0.26
C SER A 28 5.00 -4.81 1.17
N ARG A 29 3.75 -4.89 1.63
CA ARG A 29 3.26 -6.01 2.42
C ARG A 29 1.81 -6.29 2.06
N SER A 30 1.44 -7.57 2.14
CA SER A 30 0.04 -8.00 2.12
C SER A 30 -0.22 -8.83 3.37
N LYS A 31 -1.32 -8.54 4.08
CA LYS A 31 -1.76 -9.26 5.28
C LYS A 31 -3.17 -9.80 5.05
N LEU A 32 -3.37 -11.07 5.34
CA LEU A 32 -4.69 -11.69 5.34
C LEU A 32 -5.45 -11.28 6.62
N SER A 33 -6.75 -11.02 6.53
CA SER A 33 -7.58 -10.83 7.72
C SER A 33 -7.70 -12.13 8.52
N LYS A 34 -8.04 -12.02 9.81
CA LYS A 34 -8.19 -13.20 10.69
C LYS A 34 -9.24 -14.18 10.18
N ASP A 35 -10.33 -13.65 9.63
CA ASP A 35 -11.41 -14.43 9.02
C ASP A 35 -11.09 -14.83 7.56
N GLN A 36 -9.90 -14.48 7.07
CA GLN A 36 -9.37 -14.80 5.76
C GLN A 36 -10.18 -14.29 4.55
N LYS A 37 -11.20 -13.45 4.77
CA LYS A 37 -12.06 -12.91 3.72
C LYS A 37 -11.48 -11.71 2.99
N SER A 38 -10.44 -11.08 3.53
CA SER A 38 -9.86 -9.87 2.96
C SER A 38 -8.35 -9.85 3.04
N ILE A 39 -7.75 -9.06 2.16
CA ILE A 39 -6.31 -8.86 2.04
C ILE A 39 -6.04 -7.36 2.17
N LEU A 40 -5.31 -6.98 3.21
CA LEU A 40 -4.79 -5.63 3.39
C LEU A 40 -3.44 -5.52 2.67
N THR A 41 -3.38 -4.70 1.63
CA THR A 41 -2.15 -4.38 0.90
C THR A 41 -1.66 -2.99 1.32
N GLN A 42 -0.40 -2.91 1.75
CA GLN A 42 0.25 -1.66 2.15
C GLN A 42 1.55 -1.49 1.35
N LYS A 43 1.77 -0.29 0.81
CA LYS A 43 2.94 0.06 0.00
C LYS A 43 3.46 1.43 0.39
N ILE A 44 4.77 1.59 0.37
CA ILE A 44 5.42 2.89 0.53
C ILE A 44 6.35 3.13 -0.64
N TYR A 45 6.31 4.34 -1.16
CA TYR A 45 7.16 4.81 -2.22
C TYR A 45 7.93 6.05 -1.77
N LEU A 46 9.17 6.19 -2.25
CA LEU A 46 9.94 7.42 -2.14
C LEU A 46 9.93 8.12 -3.50
N THR A 47 9.59 9.40 -3.51
CA THR A 47 9.57 10.21 -4.74
C THR A 47 10.93 10.86 -5.02
N PRO A 48 11.18 11.40 -6.24
CA PRO A 48 12.38 12.20 -6.52
C PRO A 48 12.57 13.39 -5.57
N LYS A 49 11.45 13.99 -5.13
CA LYS A 49 11.44 15.10 -4.17
C LYS A 49 11.53 14.64 -2.71
N GLN A 50 11.92 13.40 -2.45
CA GLN A 50 12.03 12.79 -1.12
C GLN A 50 10.73 12.70 -0.31
N ASN A 51 9.56 13.01 -0.90
CA ASN A 51 8.28 12.73 -0.25
C ASN A 51 8.06 11.22 -0.11
N ILE A 52 7.41 10.85 1.00
CA ILE A 52 6.95 9.50 1.30
C ILE A 52 5.50 9.38 0.80
N VAL A 53 5.25 8.46 -0.12
CA VAL A 53 3.88 8.15 -0.58
C VAL A 53 3.44 6.83 0.02
N TYR A 54 2.43 6.91 0.89
CA TYR A 54 1.79 5.76 1.50
C TYR A 54 0.52 5.39 0.74
N TYR A 55 0.37 4.09 0.47
CA TYR A 55 -0.81 3.53 -0.15
C TYR A 55 -1.27 2.30 0.61
N GLN A 56 -2.53 2.30 1.01
CA GLN A 56 -3.21 1.15 1.59
C GLN A 56 -4.46 0.85 0.79
N ARG A 57 -4.73 -0.43 0.58
CA ARG A 57 -5.99 -0.91 0.02
C ARG A 57 -6.38 -2.23 0.66
N THR A 58 -7.65 -2.35 0.99
CA THR A 58 -8.26 -3.61 1.40
C THR A 58 -9.00 -4.21 0.22
N ASP A 59 -8.68 -5.44 -0.12
CA ASP A 59 -9.32 -6.20 -1.19
C ASP A 59 -10.01 -7.43 -0.63
N VAL A 60 -11.04 -7.92 -1.32
CA VAL A 60 -11.67 -9.20 -1.03
C VAL A 60 -10.68 -10.33 -1.38
N ASN A 61 -10.54 -11.31 -0.50
CA ASN A 61 -9.80 -12.53 -0.79
C ASN A 61 -10.66 -13.46 -1.65
N TYR A 62 -10.45 -13.44 -2.97
CA TYR A 62 -11.25 -14.24 -3.91
C TYR A 62 -10.98 -15.76 -3.81
N ASP A 63 -9.79 -16.16 -3.36
CA ASP A 63 -9.37 -17.56 -3.32
C ASP A 63 -10.23 -18.40 -2.36
N GLN A 64 -10.43 -17.91 -1.13
CA GLN A 64 -11.35 -18.56 -0.19
C GLN A 64 -12.82 -18.47 -0.62
N ASN A 65 -13.23 -17.34 -1.21
CA ASN A 65 -14.62 -17.16 -1.60
C ASN A 65 -15.04 -18.06 -2.77
N TRP A 66 -14.09 -18.46 -3.62
CA TRP A 66 -14.32 -19.42 -4.70
C TRP A 66 -14.64 -20.83 -4.16
N HIS A 67 -13.94 -21.27 -3.11
CA HIS A 67 -14.12 -22.61 -2.54
C HIS A 67 -15.42 -22.78 -1.74
N HIS A 68 -16.04 -21.71 -1.26
CA HIS A 68 -17.18 -21.79 -0.33
C HIS A 68 -18.58 -21.64 -0.96
N LYS A 69 -18.72 -21.57 -2.30
CA LYS A 69 -20.03 -21.50 -3.01
C LYS A 69 -21.05 -20.49 -2.40
N LYS A 70 -20.59 -19.45 -1.69
CA LYS A 70 -21.45 -18.34 -1.30
C LYS A 70 -21.61 -17.45 -2.50
N ASP A 71 -22.84 -17.00 -2.76
CA ASP A 71 -23.24 -16.27 -3.94
C ASP A 71 -22.19 -15.23 -4.34
N TYR A 72 -21.41 -15.58 -5.37
CA TYR A 72 -20.34 -14.77 -5.93
C TYR A 72 -20.82 -13.33 -6.19
N TYR A 73 -22.11 -13.19 -6.50
CA TYR A 73 -22.81 -11.92 -6.73
C TYR A 73 -23.00 -11.05 -5.48
N GLU A 74 -23.27 -11.62 -4.30
CA GLU A 74 -23.39 -10.83 -3.05
C GLU A 74 -22.04 -10.23 -2.63
N LEU A 75 -20.95 -10.97 -2.85
CA LEU A 75 -19.58 -10.54 -2.53
C LEU A 75 -18.97 -9.58 -3.56
N THR A 76 -19.44 -9.59 -4.81
CA THR A 76 -18.86 -8.79 -5.91
C THR A 76 -19.55 -7.45 -6.11
N TYR A 77 -20.85 -7.33 -5.81
CA TYR A 77 -21.61 -6.10 -6.08
C TYR A 77 -22.20 -5.44 -4.83
N GLY A 78 -22.30 -6.15 -3.70
CA GLY A 78 -23.08 -5.70 -2.55
C GLY A 78 -22.46 -4.53 -1.77
N GLN A 79 -21.18 -4.58 -1.44
CA GLN A 79 -20.58 -3.62 -0.52
C GLN A 79 -19.09 -3.90 -0.41
N LEU A 80 -18.28 -3.04 -1.01
CA LEU A 80 -17.04 -2.59 -0.42
C LEU A 80 -16.61 -1.45 -1.30
N ASP A 81 -17.01 -0.24 -0.91
CA ASP A 81 -16.13 0.91 -1.13
C ASP A 81 -14.76 0.44 -0.66
N ARG A 82 -13.90 0.11 -1.62
CA ARG A 82 -12.54 -0.36 -1.37
C ARG A 82 -11.79 0.86 -0.90
N GLU A 83 -12.04 1.28 0.34
CA GLU A 83 -11.44 2.48 0.89
C GLU A 83 -9.94 2.34 0.78
N THR A 84 -9.38 3.20 -0.04
CA THR A 84 -7.94 3.28 -0.18
C THR A 84 -7.46 4.45 0.66
N VAL A 85 -6.43 4.21 1.45
CA VAL A 85 -5.70 5.32 2.08
C VAL A 85 -4.58 5.71 1.13
N PHE A 86 -4.59 6.94 0.66
CA PHE A 86 -3.48 7.53 -0.08
C PHE A 86 -3.00 8.76 0.69
N LYS A 87 -1.74 8.75 1.13
CA LYS A 87 -1.11 9.87 1.83
C LYS A 87 0.23 10.21 1.21
N VAL A 88 0.52 11.50 1.16
CA VAL A 88 1.85 12.04 0.86
C VAL A 88 2.35 12.71 2.12
N CYS A 89 3.44 12.21 2.67
CA CYS A 89 4.01 12.61 3.95
C CYS A 89 5.43 13.14 3.74
N GLN A 90 5.85 14.05 4.62
CA GLN A 90 7.24 14.48 4.73
C GLN A 90 8.02 13.59 5.70
N ASP A 91 7.34 13.04 6.71
CA ASP A 91 7.95 12.18 7.72
C ASP A 91 7.25 10.82 7.84
N PHE A 92 8.01 9.79 8.21
CA PHE A 92 7.46 8.46 8.52
C PHE A 92 6.56 8.47 9.76
N ASP A 93 6.74 9.41 10.68
CA ASP A 93 5.90 9.54 11.88
C ASP A 93 4.44 9.85 11.57
N GLU A 94 4.17 10.49 10.43
CA GLU A 94 2.80 10.70 9.92
C GLU A 94 2.07 9.40 9.57
N LEU A 95 2.81 8.29 9.45
CA LEU A 95 2.28 6.96 9.16
C LEU A 95 2.02 6.11 10.41
N SER A 96 2.29 6.64 11.62
CA SER A 96 1.99 5.98 12.90
C SER A 96 0.54 5.51 13.08
N PRO A 97 -0.50 6.14 12.48
CA PRO A 97 -1.86 5.60 12.55
C PRO A 97 -2.08 4.32 11.73
N PHE A 98 -1.16 3.97 10.82
CA PHE A 98 -1.34 2.88 9.86
C PHE A 98 -0.30 1.76 9.95
N LEU A 99 0.85 2.03 10.55
CA LEU A 99 2.00 1.14 10.58
C LEU A 99 2.52 1.00 12.00
N GLU A 100 3.07 -0.18 12.31
CA GLU A 100 3.64 -0.48 13.62
C GLU A 100 4.93 0.33 13.86
N ASN A 101 5.14 0.85 15.08
CA ASN A 101 6.31 1.70 15.40
C ASN A 101 7.65 1.04 15.06
N GLU A 102 7.81 -0.25 15.33
CA GLU A 102 9.03 -1.00 15.00
C GLU A 102 9.35 -0.98 13.49
N LEU A 103 8.31 -1.02 12.64
CA LEU A 103 8.47 -0.92 11.20
C LEU A 103 8.87 0.51 10.80
N LEU A 104 8.28 1.53 11.41
CA LEU A 104 8.60 2.93 11.14
C LEU A 104 10.05 3.24 11.49
N GLU A 105 10.52 2.80 12.65
CA GLU A 105 11.92 2.97 13.06
C GLU A 105 12.89 2.32 12.07
N LYS A 106 12.62 1.06 11.65
CA LYS A 106 13.44 0.39 10.62
C LYS A 106 13.44 1.12 9.28
N LEU A 107 12.34 1.76 8.90
CA LEU A 107 12.26 2.56 7.67
C LEU A 107 13.08 3.85 7.78
N LYS A 108 13.00 4.55 8.92
CA LYS A 108 13.82 5.74 9.20
C LYS A 108 15.32 5.40 9.21
N GLU A 109 15.72 4.34 9.89
CA GLU A 109 17.12 3.87 9.90
C GLU A 109 17.64 3.58 8.49
N LYS A 110 16.84 2.90 7.66
CA LYS A 110 17.19 2.64 6.26
C LYS A 110 17.27 3.91 5.42
N GLN A 111 16.43 4.91 5.70
CA GLN A 111 16.49 6.21 5.02
C GLN A 111 17.78 6.95 5.36
N SER A 112 18.06 7.11 6.65
CA SER A 112 19.24 7.83 7.16
C SER A 112 20.55 7.18 6.70
N ALA A 113 20.57 5.84 6.60
CA ALA A 113 21.73 5.11 6.11
C ALA A 113 21.85 5.10 4.57
N GLY A 114 20.89 5.68 3.83
CA GLY A 114 20.83 5.60 2.36
C GLY A 114 20.61 4.17 1.83
N LYS A 115 20.26 3.22 2.72
CA LYS A 115 20.25 1.76 2.48
C LYS A 115 19.03 1.27 1.70
N PHE A 116 18.05 2.12 1.40
CA PHE A 116 17.01 1.74 0.43
C PHE A 116 17.56 1.49 -0.97
N PHE A 117 18.77 1.97 -1.23
CA PHE A 117 19.43 1.91 -2.52
C PHE A 117 20.76 1.20 -2.34
N GLU A 118 20.72 -0.13 -2.33
CA GLU A 118 21.93 -0.92 -2.48
C GLU A 118 22.46 -0.67 -3.91
N LYS A 119 23.60 0.02 -4.03
CA LYS A 119 24.37 0.03 -5.27
C LYS A 119 25.00 -1.36 -5.38
N LEU A 120 24.38 -2.23 -6.15
CA LEU A 120 25.05 -3.43 -6.62
C LEU A 120 26.09 -2.95 -7.65
N ASP A 121 27.38 -3.10 -7.34
CA ASP A 121 28.45 -2.99 -8.33
C ASP A 121 28.37 -4.26 -9.20
N ILE A 122 27.57 -4.19 -10.26
CA ILE A 122 27.44 -5.22 -11.30
C ILE A 122 27.64 -4.59 -12.67
#